data_AF-A0A973G1B2-F1
#
_entry.id   AF-A0A973G1B2-F1
#
_cell.length_a   1.000
_cell.length_b   1.000
_cell.length_c   1.000
_cell.angle_alpha   90.00
_cell.angle_beta   90.00
_cell.angle_gamma   90.00
#
_symmetry.space_group_name_H-M   'P 1'
#
loop_
_entity.id
_entity.type
_entity.pdbx_description
1 polymer ?
#
loop_
_entity_poly.entity_id
_entity_poly.type
_entity_poly.pdbx_seq_one_letter_code
_entity_poly.pdbx_strand_id
1 'polypeptide(L)'
;MKILKDFFTKTRLKKAPRNVMEISNVIGPLIDKVVWEVFVTHREELLAEPITYIVPAVWGAKKDGELTANQKRINEKVAPVIEEIFRSLRMTDLDSSQEFALNYLVRGIIVSKMTYMIEAFRNRLN
;
A
#
# COMPACT_ATOMS: atom_id res chain seq x y z
N MET A 1 -23.61 -49.36 -2.96
CA MET A 1 -23.47 -47.88 -2.94
C MET A 1 -22.26 -47.47 -2.09
N LYS A 2 -21.11 -47.25 -2.71
CA LYS A 2 -19.85 -46.83 -2.03
C LYS A 2 -19.25 -45.54 -2.60
N ILE A 3 -19.93 -44.88 -3.53
CA ILE A 3 -19.37 -43.81 -4.38
C ILE A 3 -19.75 -42.39 -3.87
N LEU A 4 -20.59 -42.27 -2.84
CA LEU A 4 -21.10 -40.98 -2.35
C LEU A 4 -20.52 -40.50 -1.00
N LYS A 5 -19.56 -41.21 -0.41
CA LYS A 5 -18.93 -40.79 0.86
C LYS A 5 -17.66 -39.95 0.69
N ASP A 6 -17.09 -39.90 -0.50
CA ASP A 6 -15.80 -39.23 -0.74
C ASP A 6 -15.94 -37.77 -1.19
N PHE A 7 -17.17 -37.26 -1.38
CA PHE A 7 -17.43 -35.89 -1.82
C PHE A 7 -17.51 -34.86 -0.66
N PHE A 8 -17.33 -35.30 0.59
CA PHE A 8 -17.59 -34.48 1.80
C PHE A 8 -16.39 -34.28 2.73
N THR A 9 -15.15 -34.30 2.22
CA THR A 9 -13.98 -34.02 3.07
C THR A 9 -12.99 -33.05 2.46
N LYS A 10 -13.15 -31.77 2.80
CA LYS A 10 -12.12 -30.90 3.42
C LYS A 10 -12.54 -29.44 3.32
N THR A 11 -13.60 -29.06 4.02
CA THR A 11 -13.68 -27.68 4.49
C THR A 11 -12.53 -27.52 5.47
N ARG A 12 -11.39 -26.97 5.03
CA ARG A 12 -10.31 -26.53 5.93
C ARG A 12 -10.97 -25.56 6.90
N LEU A 13 -11.32 -26.03 8.11
CA LEU A 13 -11.66 -25.16 9.23
C LEU A 13 -10.43 -24.28 9.45
N LYS A 14 -10.45 -23.05 8.90
CA LYS A 14 -9.45 -22.04 9.22
C LYS A 14 -9.51 -21.89 10.73
N LYS A 15 -8.42 -22.26 11.42
CA LYS A 15 -8.30 -21.99 12.86
C LYS A 15 -8.55 -20.50 13.05
N ALA A 16 -9.52 -20.15 13.90
CA ALA A 16 -9.77 -18.77 14.24
C ALA A 16 -8.43 -18.15 14.69
N PRO A 17 -8.02 -17.00 14.14
CA PRO A 17 -6.80 -16.34 14.57
C PRO A 17 -6.91 -16.05 16.07
N ARG A 18 -5.83 -16.30 16.83
CA ARG A 18 -5.78 -15.99 18.26
C ARG A 18 -5.98 -14.50 18.52
N ASN A 19 -5.56 -13.65 17.57
CA ASN A 19 -5.79 -12.23 17.57
C ASN A 19 -5.84 -11.71 16.12
N VAL A 20 -7.01 -11.25 15.67
CA VAL A 20 -7.19 -10.71 14.31
C VAL A 20 -6.40 -9.41 14.11
N MET A 21 -6.12 -8.68 15.19
CA MET A 21 -5.51 -7.35 15.16
C MET A 21 -3.98 -7.36 15.05
N GLU A 22 -3.31 -8.49 15.27
CA GLU A 22 -1.84 -8.57 15.29
C GLU A 22 -1.21 -7.98 14.03
N ILE A 23 -1.71 -8.38 12.87
CA ILE A 23 -1.20 -7.92 11.57
C ILE A 23 -1.62 -6.47 11.30
N SER A 24 -2.89 -6.13 11.59
CA SER A 24 -3.42 -4.77 11.39
C SER A 24 -2.66 -3.73 12.22
N ASN A 25 -2.27 -4.08 13.44
CA ASN A 25 -1.48 -3.23 14.34
C ASN A 25 -0.04 -2.99 13.86
N VAL A 26 0.43 -3.74 12.86
CA VAL A 26 1.74 -3.52 12.22
C VAL A 26 1.57 -2.72 10.93
N ILE A 27 0.66 -3.16 10.05
CA ILE A 27 0.51 -2.58 8.71
C ILE A 27 -0.01 -1.15 8.76
N GLY A 28 -1.02 -0.87 9.59
CA GLY A 28 -1.60 0.47 9.73
C GLY A 28 -0.54 1.52 10.07
N PRO A 29 0.22 1.34 11.16
CA PRO A 29 1.30 2.24 11.53
C PRO A 29 2.41 2.37 10.47
N LEU A 30 2.76 1.31 9.75
CA LEU A 30 3.75 1.40 8.66
C LEU A 30 3.28 2.34 7.54
N ILE A 31 2.02 2.20 7.12
CA ILE A 31 1.40 3.07 6.10
C ILE A 31 1.34 4.51 6.61
N ASP A 32 0.83 4.71 7.83
CA ASP A 32 0.66 6.06 8.39
C ASP A 32 2.00 6.77 8.55
N LYS A 33 3.03 6.04 9.02
CA LYS A 33 4.38 6.56 9.17
C LYS A 33 4.98 6.98 7.84
N VAL A 34 4.93 6.12 6.81
CA VAL A 34 5.55 6.47 5.52
C VAL A 34 4.83 7.63 4.84
N VAL A 35 3.50 7.68 4.94
CA VAL A 35 2.69 8.79 4.43
C VAL A 35 3.10 10.10 5.12
N TRP A 36 3.19 10.10 6.45
CA TRP A 36 3.60 11.27 7.21
C TRP A 36 5.03 11.72 6.87
N GLU A 37 5.98 10.79 6.84
CA GLU A 37 7.38 11.09 6.53
C GLU A 37 7.54 11.67 5.12
N VAL A 38 6.89 11.08 4.11
CA VAL A 38 6.91 11.60 2.74
C VAL A 38 6.35 13.00 2.70
N PHE A 39 5.19 13.23 3.32
CA PHE A 39 4.55 14.53 3.27
C PHE A 39 5.35 15.62 3.98
N VAL A 40 5.84 15.38 5.19
CA VAL A 40 6.63 16.40 5.91
C VAL A 40 7.93 16.71 5.16
N THR A 41 8.58 15.70 4.58
CA THR A 41 9.85 15.85 3.87
C THR A 41 9.68 16.62 2.56
N HIS A 42 8.58 16.40 1.84
CA HIS A 42 8.33 16.95 0.50
C HIS A 42 7.20 17.99 0.48
N ARG A 43 6.82 18.54 1.64
CA ARG A 43 5.58 19.30 1.83
C ARG A 43 5.40 20.44 0.84
N GLU A 44 6.41 21.29 0.70
CA GLU A 44 6.32 22.51 -0.12
C GLU A 44 6.04 22.18 -1.59
N GLU A 45 6.76 21.20 -2.13
CA GLU A 45 6.57 20.75 -3.50
C GLU A 45 5.24 20.03 -3.69
N LEU A 46 4.90 19.11 -2.77
CA LEU A 46 3.62 18.39 -2.84
C LEU A 46 2.41 19.34 -2.79
N LEU A 47 2.52 20.46 -2.07
CA LEU A 47 1.48 21.48 -2.02
C LEU A 47 1.46 22.37 -3.27
N ALA A 48 2.57 22.51 -3.99
CA ALA A 48 2.67 23.29 -5.22
C ALA A 48 2.27 22.51 -6.49
N GLU A 49 2.42 21.18 -6.49
CA GLU A 49 2.16 20.30 -7.64
C GLU A 49 0.69 19.87 -7.75
N PRO A 50 0.12 19.60 -8.94
CA PRO A 50 -1.24 19.08 -9.03
C PRO A 50 -1.38 17.75 -8.29
N ILE A 51 -2.57 17.44 -7.76
CA ILE A 51 -2.77 16.24 -6.93
C ILE A 51 -2.40 14.94 -7.66
N THR A 52 -2.49 14.91 -8.99
CA THR A 52 -2.09 13.79 -9.83
C THR A 52 -0.58 13.49 -9.80
N TYR A 53 0.26 14.41 -9.31
CA TYR A 53 1.70 14.25 -9.16
C TYR A 53 2.09 13.09 -8.23
N ILE A 54 1.28 12.84 -7.19
CA ILE A 54 1.60 11.81 -6.19
C ILE A 54 1.51 10.39 -6.75
N VAL A 55 0.71 10.18 -7.80
CA VAL A 55 0.50 8.85 -8.39
C VAL A 55 1.82 8.29 -8.92
N PRO A 56 2.49 8.91 -9.92
CA PRO A 56 3.78 8.41 -10.40
C PRO A 56 4.87 8.41 -9.31
N ALA A 57 4.81 9.31 -8.33
CA ALA A 57 5.73 9.33 -7.19
C ALA A 57 5.63 8.05 -6.35
N VAL A 58 4.41 7.63 -6.00
CA VAL A 58 4.20 6.40 -5.23
C VAL A 58 4.48 5.17 -6.09
N TRP A 59 4.03 5.16 -7.35
CA TRP A 59 4.18 4.02 -8.26
C TRP A 59 5.63 3.78 -8.69
N GLY A 60 6.46 4.82 -8.76
CA GLY A 60 7.82 4.71 -9.31
C GLY A 60 7.83 4.50 -10.82
N ALA A 61 6.74 4.83 -11.50
CA ALA A 61 6.61 4.74 -12.94
C ALA A 61 5.64 5.80 -13.47
N LYS A 62 5.86 6.23 -14.72
CA LYS A 62 5.00 7.15 -15.45
C LYS A 62 4.80 6.62 -16.87
N LYS A 63 3.60 6.82 -17.42
CA LYS A 63 3.29 6.40 -18.80
C LYS A 63 4.15 7.15 -19.82
N ASP A 64 4.30 8.46 -19.60
CA ASP A 64 4.97 9.37 -20.52
C ASP A 64 6.06 10.16 -19.79
N GLY A 65 7.29 10.06 -20.30
CA GLY A 65 8.47 10.77 -19.78
C GLY A 65 9.06 10.17 -18.51
N GLU A 66 10.06 10.87 -17.96
CA GLU A 66 10.75 10.43 -16.75
C GLU A 66 10.09 10.93 -15.47
N LEU A 67 10.34 10.20 -14.38
CA LEU A 67 10.06 10.70 -13.04
C LEU A 67 10.96 11.88 -12.70
N THR A 68 10.41 12.87 -12.00
CA THR A 68 11.22 13.93 -11.40
C THR A 68 12.15 13.35 -10.33
N ALA A 69 13.20 14.10 -9.96
CA ALA A 69 14.10 13.69 -8.88
C ALA A 69 13.34 13.47 -7.56
N ASN A 70 12.32 14.28 -7.28
CA ASN A 70 11.52 14.14 -6.06
C ASN A 70 10.55 12.96 -6.12
N GLN A 71 9.94 12.69 -7.28
CA GLN A 71 9.15 11.46 -7.48
C GLN A 71 9.99 10.21 -7.25
N LYS A 72 11.25 10.18 -7.73
CA LYS A 72 12.20 9.09 -7.47
C LYS A 72 12.47 8.94 -5.97
N ARG A 73 12.81 10.03 -5.27
CA ARG A 73 13.04 10.01 -3.81
C ARG A 73 11.83 9.54 -3.00
N ILE A 74 10.62 9.97 -3.39
CA ILE A 74 9.38 9.50 -2.77
C ILE A 74 9.23 8.00 -2.96
N ASN A 75 9.45 7.49 -4.18
CA ASN A 75 9.37 6.06 -4.45
C ASN A 75 10.42 5.25 -3.66
N GLU A 76 11.66 5.74 -3.60
CA GLU A 76 12.75 5.12 -2.81
C GLU A 76 12.39 5.00 -1.32
N LYS A 77 11.57 5.92 -0.81
CA LYS A 77 11.07 5.87 0.57
C LYS A 77 9.87 4.92 0.73
N VAL A 78 8.98 4.87 -0.25
CA VAL A 78 7.72 4.11 -0.19
C VAL A 78 7.92 2.63 -0.50
N ALA A 79 8.72 2.29 -1.52
CA ALA A 79 8.89 0.91 -1.98
C ALA A 79 9.37 -0.05 -0.88
N PRO A 80 10.39 0.29 -0.05
CA PRO A 80 10.83 -0.60 1.02
C PRO A 80 9.74 -0.88 2.08
N VAL A 81 8.85 0.08 2.33
CA VAL A 81 7.74 -0.06 3.28
C VAL A 81 6.67 -1.00 2.74
N ILE A 82 6.40 -0.97 1.43
CA ILE A 82 5.50 -1.93 0.78
C ILE A 82 6.05 -3.36 0.92
N GLU A 83 7.35 -3.54 0.69
CA GLU A 83 8.02 -4.84 0.90
C GLU A 83 7.97 -5.30 2.37
N GLU A 84 8.07 -4.37 3.33
CA GLU A 84 7.88 -4.67 4.74
C GLU A 84 6.44 -5.08 5.09
N ILE A 85 5.44 -4.45 4.46
CA ILE A 85 4.03 -4.82 4.63
C ILE A 85 3.77 -6.24 4.13
N PHE A 86 4.28 -6.63 2.96
CA PHE A 86 4.10 -7.99 2.45
C PHE A 86 4.81 -9.04 3.31
N ARG A 87 6.03 -8.74 3.79
CA ARG A 87 6.72 -9.59 4.76
C ARG A 87 5.91 -9.75 6.05
N SER A 88 5.28 -8.67 6.53
CA SER A 88 4.46 -8.67 7.74
C SER A 88 3.16 -9.47 7.60
N LEU A 89 2.58 -9.49 6.40
CA LEU A 89 1.40 -10.31 6.08
C LEU A 89 1.70 -11.81 6.02
N ARG A 90 2.99 -12.20 6.06
CA ARG A 90 3.45 -13.61 5.94
C ARG A 90 2.83 -14.31 4.74
N MET A 91 2.64 -13.58 3.64
CA MET A 91 2.08 -14.17 2.43
C MET A 91 3.18 -14.97 1.74
N THR A 92 3.14 -16.29 1.91
CA THR A 92 3.94 -17.21 1.12
C THR A 92 3.14 -17.62 -0.11
N ASP A 93 3.84 -17.92 -1.20
CA ASP A 93 3.26 -18.57 -2.39
C ASP A 93 2.20 -17.74 -3.15
N LEU A 94 2.35 -16.40 -3.18
CA LEU A 94 1.54 -15.56 -4.05
C LEU A 94 1.93 -15.80 -5.51
N ASP A 95 0.93 -15.96 -6.37
CA ASP A 95 1.16 -15.84 -7.81
C ASP A 95 1.36 -14.37 -8.21
N SER A 96 1.90 -14.15 -9.42
CA SER A 96 2.22 -12.81 -9.91
C SER A 96 1.00 -11.88 -10.00
N SER A 97 -0.19 -12.43 -10.22
CA SER A 97 -1.42 -11.63 -10.31
C SER A 97 -1.91 -11.21 -8.93
N GLN A 98 -1.80 -12.09 -7.93
CA GLN A 98 -2.09 -11.77 -6.54
C GLN A 98 -1.09 -10.76 -5.96
N GLU A 99 0.20 -10.96 -6.23
CA GLU A 99 1.25 -10.02 -5.84
C GLU A 99 1.02 -8.64 -6.45
N PHE A 100 0.68 -8.57 -7.73
CA PHE A 100 0.33 -7.32 -8.39
C PHE A 100 -0.92 -6.67 -7.78
N ALA A 101 -1.98 -7.43 -7.53
CA ALA A 101 -3.21 -6.92 -6.94
C ALA A 101 -2.98 -6.34 -5.54
N LEU A 102 -2.16 -6.99 -4.72
CA LEU A 102 -1.80 -6.50 -3.39
C LEU A 102 -0.93 -5.25 -3.46
N ASN A 103 0.05 -5.21 -4.36
CA ASN A 103 0.84 -4.01 -4.67
C ASN A 103 -0.05 -2.84 -5.05
N TYR A 104 -1.01 -3.09 -5.95
CA TYR A 104 -1.98 -2.10 -6.40
C TYR A 104 -2.79 -1.55 -5.23
N LEU A 105 -3.31 -2.42 -4.35
CA LEU A 105 -4.12 -2.02 -3.20
C LEU A 105 -3.30 -1.20 -2.19
N VAL A 106 -2.12 -1.66 -1.78
CA VAL A 106 -1.28 -0.96 -0.81
C VAL A 106 -0.85 0.40 -1.35
N ARG A 107 -0.37 0.47 -2.60
CA ARG A 107 -0.02 1.73 -3.27
C ARG A 107 -1.22 2.66 -3.38
N GLY A 108 -2.40 2.12 -3.71
CA GLY A 108 -3.65 2.89 -3.76
C GLY A 108 -4.03 3.51 -2.42
N ILE A 109 -3.85 2.79 -1.31
CA ILE A 109 -4.09 3.30 0.04
C ILE A 109 -3.11 4.44 0.39
N ILE A 110 -1.83 4.25 0.07
CA ILE A 110 -0.80 5.28 0.30
C ILE A 110 -1.11 6.53 -0.52
N VAL A 111 -1.42 6.39 -1.82
CA VAL A 111 -1.85 7.50 -2.69
C VAL A 111 -3.07 8.21 -2.11
N SER A 112 -4.10 7.47 -1.69
CA SER A 112 -5.32 8.05 -1.13
C SER A 112 -5.05 8.87 0.13
N LYS A 113 -4.26 8.34 1.07
CA LYS A 113 -3.90 9.05 2.31
C LYS A 113 -3.02 10.28 2.04
N MET A 114 -2.04 10.18 1.13
CA MET A 114 -1.24 11.31 0.70
C MET A 114 -2.11 12.40 0.08
N THR A 115 -3.02 12.02 -0.82
CA THR A 115 -3.98 12.93 -1.45
C THR A 115 -4.83 13.65 -0.41
N TYR A 116 -5.41 12.90 0.53
CA TYR A 116 -6.18 13.49 1.62
C TYR A 116 -5.37 14.50 2.42
N MET A 117 -4.12 14.18 2.77
CA MET A 117 -3.29 15.07 3.58
C MET A 117 -2.88 16.33 2.81
N ILE A 118 -2.53 16.23 1.53
CA ILE A 118 -2.21 17.37 0.67
C ILE A 118 -3.42 18.31 0.58
N GLU A 119 -4.60 17.79 0.23
CA GLU A 119 -5.81 18.58 0.09
C GLU A 119 -6.30 19.16 1.42
N ALA A 120 -6.22 18.40 2.51
CA ALA A 120 -6.57 18.88 3.84
C ALA A 120 -5.68 20.05 4.29
N PHE A 121 -4.38 20.03 3.95
CA PHE A 121 -3.48 21.14 4.22
C PHE A 121 -3.76 22.35 3.32
N ARG A 122 -3.97 22.15 2.01
CA ARG A 122 -4.36 23.23 1.09
C ARG A 122 -5.60 23.98 1.58
N ASN A 123 -6.62 23.24 1.99
CA ASN A 123 -7.87 23.81 2.48
C ASN A 123 -7.75 24.56 3.82
N ARG A 124 -6.65 24.40 4.56
CA ARG A 124 -6.36 25.18 5.77
C ARG A 124 -5.50 26.41 5.51
N LEU A 125 -4.83 26.48 4.35
CA LEU A 125 -4.03 27.61 3.92
C LEU A 125 -4.87 28.67 3.17
N ASN A 126 -6.02 28.24 2.64
CA ASN A 126 -7.08 29.11 2.09
C ASN A 126 -7.97 29.65 3.21
#